data_AF-A0A9E1INY2-F1
#
_entry.id   AF-A0A9E1INY2-F1
#
_cell.length_a   1.000
_cell.length_b   1.000
_cell.length_c   1.000
_cell.angle_alpha   90.00
_cell.angle_beta   90.00
_cell.angle_gamma   90.00
#
_symmetry.space_group_name_H-M   'P 1'
#
loop_
_entity.id
_entity.type
_entity.pdbx_description
1 polymer ?
#
loop_
_entity_poly.entity_id
_entity_poly.type
_entity_poly.pdbx_seq_one_letter_code
_entity_poly.pdbx_strand_id
1 'polypeptide(L)'
;ITLGTPHNGTYTTNWMPTSLSQQMAPDSPLIRQLNRQQPEGVRCATMSAGADLLVLPPTSAQTQFGQNYHFEDLGHTEMLLSLRVMRAVHQFLQDSEVH
;
A
#
# COMPACT_ATOMS: atom_id res chain seq x y z
N ILE A 1 4.51 -2.17 -7.98
CA ILE A 1 4.04 -2.99 -6.83
C ILE A 1 4.37 -2.23 -5.55
N THR A 2 3.46 -2.16 -4.59
CA THR A 2 3.67 -1.53 -3.28
C THR A 2 3.28 -2.48 -2.15
N LEU A 3 3.98 -2.41 -1.01
CA LEU A 3 3.68 -3.21 0.19
C LEU A 3 3.48 -2.23 1.35
N GLY A 4 2.35 -2.30 2.06
CA GLY A 4 2.08 -1.45 3.22
C GLY A 4 2.18 0.04 2.95
N THR A 5 1.94 0.50 1.72
CA THR A 5 2.02 1.92 1.39
C THR A 5 0.71 2.61 1.78
N PRO A 6 0.72 3.71 2.55
CA PRO A 6 -0.48 4.42 2.97
C PRO A 6 -1.07 5.26 1.83
N HIS A 7 -1.62 4.60 0.80
CA HIS A 7 -2.21 5.25 -0.38
C HIS A 7 -3.30 6.26 -0.03
N ASN A 8 -4.05 6.03 1.05
CA ASN A 8 -5.07 6.97 1.55
C ASN A 8 -4.63 7.68 2.85
N GLY A 9 -3.33 7.70 3.12
CA GLY A 9 -2.76 8.18 4.38
C GLY A 9 -2.96 7.20 5.54
N THR A 10 -2.48 7.54 6.72
CA THR A 10 -2.58 6.68 7.91
C THR A 10 -2.84 7.50 9.16
N TYR A 11 -3.70 7.02 10.06
CA TYR A 11 -3.99 7.70 11.33
C TYR A 11 -2.89 7.53 12.38
N THR A 12 -1.89 6.68 12.12
CA THR A 12 -0.74 6.49 13.03
C THR A 12 0.12 7.76 13.16
N THR A 13 -0.06 8.74 12.28
CA THR A 13 0.57 10.06 12.33
C THR A 13 0.27 10.81 13.64
N ASN A 14 -0.87 10.52 14.27
CA ASN A 14 -1.24 11.10 15.57
C ASN A 14 -0.28 10.70 16.70
N TRP A 15 0.40 9.55 16.58
CA TRP A 15 1.36 9.05 17.57
C TRP A 15 2.81 9.37 17.23
N MET A 16 3.09 9.86 16.03
CA MET A 16 4.44 10.16 15.57
C MET A 16 4.49 11.49 14.80
N PRO A 17 4.34 12.66 15.45
CA PRO A 17 4.10 13.94 14.81
C PRO A 17 5.36 14.58 14.20
N THR A 18 5.95 13.91 13.22
CA THR A 18 7.05 14.43 12.40
C THR A 18 6.52 15.12 11.15
N SER A 19 7.32 15.99 10.52
CA SER A 19 6.94 16.62 9.23
C SER A 19 6.63 15.58 8.15
N LEU A 20 7.36 14.46 8.14
CA LEU A 20 7.11 13.33 7.25
C LEU A 20 5.76 12.67 7.54
N SER A 21 5.45 12.39 8.81
CA SER A 21 4.16 11.81 9.18
C SER A 21 2.98 12.68 8.75
N GLN A 22 3.09 14.00 8.85
CA GLN A 22 2.01 14.91 8.47
C GLN A 22 1.72 14.85 6.96
N GLN A 23 2.74 14.59 6.14
CA GLN A 23 2.54 14.35 4.71
C GLN A 23 1.82 13.03 4.44
N MET A 24 1.92 12.05 5.34
CA MET A 24 1.22 10.77 5.27
C MET A 24 -0.14 10.79 5.99
N ALA A 25 -0.57 11.91 6.57
CA ALA A 25 -1.88 12.01 7.20
C ALA A 25 -3.00 11.82 6.16
N PRO A 26 -4.16 11.26 6.55
CA PRO A 26 -5.33 11.20 5.67
C PRO A 26 -5.67 12.60 5.16
N ASP A 27 -6.05 12.69 3.88
CA ASP A 27 -6.37 13.93 3.17
C ASP A 27 -5.27 15.01 3.16
N SER A 28 -4.02 14.67 3.47
CA SER A 28 -2.91 15.62 3.33
C SER A 28 -2.80 16.14 1.89
N PRO A 29 -2.21 17.34 1.66
CA PRO A 29 -1.97 17.85 0.32
C PRO A 29 -1.23 16.85 -0.58
N LEU A 30 -0.25 16.13 -0.02
CA LEU A 30 0.53 15.13 -0.76
C LEU A 30 -0.34 13.91 -1.15
N ILE A 31 -1.07 13.32 -0.21
CA ILE A 31 -1.94 12.16 -0.49
C ILE A 31 -3.00 12.51 -1.55
N ARG A 32 -3.66 13.67 -1.41
CA ARG A 32 -4.62 14.14 -2.40
C ARG A 32 -3.99 14.38 -3.76
N GLN A 33 -2.75 14.87 -3.82
CA GLN A 33 -2.04 15.06 -5.08
C GLN A 33 -1.73 13.72 -5.76
N LEU A 34 -1.19 12.76 -5.01
CA LEU A 34 -0.83 11.43 -5.53
C LEU A 34 -2.05 10.65 -6.03
N ASN A 35 -3.20 10.82 -5.40
CA ASN A 35 -4.44 10.14 -5.77
C ASN A 35 -5.23 10.81 -6.91
N ARG A 36 -4.72 11.89 -7.53
CA ARG A 36 -5.43 12.56 -8.65
C ARG A 36 -5.36 11.78 -9.95
N GLN A 37 -4.28 11.06 -10.20
CA GLN A 37 -4.03 10.43 -11.50
C GLN A 37 -3.34 9.08 -11.33
N GLN A 38 -3.79 8.12 -12.11
CA GLN A 38 -3.14 6.83 -12.23
C GLN A 38 -1.76 6.99 -12.88
N PRO A 39 -0.74 6.22 -12.44
CA PRO A 39 0.51 6.11 -13.19
C PRO A 39 0.28 5.62 -14.62
N GLU A 40 0.67 6.42 -15.62
CA GLU A 40 0.52 6.07 -17.03
C GLU A 40 1.51 4.98 -17.46
N GLY A 41 1.05 4.01 -18.25
CA GLY A 41 1.90 2.97 -18.83
C GLY A 41 2.43 1.93 -17.83
N VAL A 42 1.97 1.93 -16.58
CA VAL A 42 2.47 1.02 -15.53
C VAL A 42 1.33 0.25 -14.87
N ARG A 43 1.43 -1.09 -14.87
CA ARG A 43 0.51 -1.94 -14.10
C ARG A 43 0.81 -1.80 -12.60
N CYS A 44 -0.24 -1.60 -11.82
CA CYS A 44 -0.12 -1.36 -10.38
C CYS A 44 -0.73 -2.52 -9.57
N ALA A 45 -0.06 -2.88 -8.48
CA ALA A 45 -0.58 -3.77 -7.45
C ALA A 45 -0.13 -3.30 -6.06
N THR A 46 -0.98 -3.53 -5.07
CA THR A 46 -0.73 -3.22 -3.66
C THR A 46 -0.91 -4.48 -2.82
N MET A 47 -0.08 -4.59 -1.78
CA MET A 47 -0.18 -5.64 -0.77
C MET A 47 -0.48 -4.95 0.56
N SER A 48 -1.58 -5.33 1.19
CA SER A 48 -2.04 -4.80 2.47
C SER A 48 -2.10 -5.89 3.53
N ALA A 49 -1.77 -5.53 4.76
CA ALA A 49 -1.77 -6.41 5.93
C ALA A 49 -2.97 -6.08 6.83
N GLY A 50 -3.74 -7.08 7.24
CA GLY A 50 -4.88 -6.90 8.14
C GLY A 50 -4.47 -6.55 9.57
N ALA A 51 -3.33 -7.06 10.03
CA ALA A 51 -2.74 -6.74 11.34
C ALA A 51 -1.63 -5.66 11.25
N ASP A 52 -1.68 -4.78 10.24
CA ASP A 52 -0.76 -3.66 10.10
C ASP A 52 -0.96 -2.64 11.24
N LEU A 53 0.11 -2.28 11.96
CA LEU A 53 0.08 -1.29 13.04
C LEU A 53 0.66 0.06 12.64
N LEU A 54 1.16 0.20 11.41
CA LEU A 54 1.74 1.43 10.85
C LEU A 54 0.81 2.11 9.83
N VAL A 55 0.04 1.34 9.08
CA VAL A 55 -0.95 1.85 8.13
C VAL A 55 -2.36 1.47 8.58
N LEU A 56 -3.02 2.42 9.24
CA LEU A 56 -4.35 2.24 9.82
C LEU A 56 -5.35 3.26 9.26
N PRO A 57 -6.59 2.82 8.92
CA PRO A 57 -7.04 1.41 8.87
C PRO A 57 -6.33 0.62 7.75
N PRO A 58 -6.36 -0.73 7.74
CA PRO A 58 -5.74 -1.53 6.67
C PRO A 58 -6.21 -1.17 5.25
N THR A 59 -7.44 -0.67 5.10
CA THR A 59 -7.98 -0.15 3.84
C THR A 59 -7.21 1.06 3.31
N SER A 60 -6.50 1.79 4.16
CA SER A 60 -5.60 2.87 3.74
C SER A 60 -4.48 2.41 2.82
N ALA A 61 -4.10 1.13 2.88
CA ALA A 61 -3.10 0.56 2.00
C ALA A 61 -3.63 0.15 0.61
N GLN A 62 -4.93 0.31 0.35
CA GLN A 62 -5.55 0.00 -0.93
C GLN A 62 -5.42 1.18 -1.90
N THR A 63 -5.25 0.89 -3.19
CA THR A 63 -5.23 1.89 -4.27
C THR A 63 -6.43 1.74 -5.18
N GLN A 64 -6.84 2.83 -5.81
CA GLN A 64 -7.86 2.84 -6.87
C GLN A 64 -7.29 2.50 -8.26
N PHE A 65 -5.95 2.46 -8.42
CA PHE A 65 -5.26 2.41 -9.72
C PHE A 65 -4.79 1.01 -10.15
N GLY A 66 -5.19 -0.06 -9.45
CA GLY A 66 -4.69 -1.39 -9.74
C GLY A 66 -5.25 -2.50 -8.85
N GLN A 67 -4.58 -3.65 -8.87
CA GLN A 67 -4.98 -4.80 -8.06
C GLN A 67 -4.64 -4.59 -6.58
N ASN A 68 -5.59 -4.92 -5.71
CA ASN A 68 -5.39 -4.90 -4.27
C ASN A 68 -5.36 -6.34 -3.73
N TYR A 69 -4.25 -6.71 -3.11
CA TYR A 69 -4.11 -7.97 -2.39
C TYR A 69 -4.17 -7.70 -0.89
N HIS A 70 -4.99 -8.46 -0.19
CA HIS A 70 -5.18 -8.34 1.25
C HIS A 70 -4.78 -9.63 1.95
N PHE A 71 -3.95 -9.50 2.99
CA PHE A 71 -3.48 -10.60 3.82
C PHE A 71 -3.89 -10.31 5.26
N GLU A 72 -5.01 -10.89 5.68
CA GLU A 72 -5.67 -10.61 6.96
C GLU A 72 -4.74 -10.79 8.17
N ASP A 73 -3.92 -11.85 8.16
CA ASP A 73 -3.18 -12.35 9.30
C ASP A 73 -1.71 -11.90 9.36
N LEU A 74 -1.32 -10.92 8.54
CA LEU A 74 0.06 -10.40 8.50
C LEU A 74 0.18 -9.05 9.20
N GLY A 75 1.29 -8.85 9.90
CA GLY A 75 1.78 -7.55 10.31
C GLY A 75 2.53 -6.80 9.21
N HIS A 76 2.82 -5.51 9.43
CA HIS A 76 3.46 -4.64 8.44
C HIS A 76 4.78 -5.21 7.88
N THR A 77 5.70 -5.57 8.77
CA THR A 77 7.02 -6.09 8.41
C THR A 77 6.96 -7.56 7.97
N GLU A 78 5.99 -8.32 8.46
CA GLU A 78 5.80 -9.72 8.06
C GLU A 78 5.43 -9.85 6.58
N MET A 79 4.79 -8.83 5.98
CA MET A 79 4.55 -8.79 4.54
C MET A 79 5.85 -8.95 3.73
N LEU A 80 6.97 -8.40 4.20
CA LEU A 80 8.25 -8.46 3.49
C LEU A 80 8.85 -9.87 3.48
N LEU A 81 8.53 -10.68 4.50
CA LEU A 81 9.10 -12.03 4.69
C LEU A 81 8.13 -13.16 4.31
N SER A 82 6.85 -12.82 4.10
CA SER A 82 5.80 -13.78 3.81
C SER A 82 5.97 -14.40 2.42
N LEU A 83 6.11 -15.72 2.38
CA LEU A 83 6.07 -16.49 1.12
C LEU A 83 4.77 -16.28 0.34
N ARG A 84 3.64 -16.04 1.03
CA ARG A 84 2.35 -15.74 0.37
C ARG A 84 2.41 -14.43 -0.38
N VAL A 85 3.01 -13.39 0.22
CA VAL A 85 3.21 -12.08 -0.43
C VAL A 85 4.20 -12.20 -1.57
N MET A 86 5.33 -12.88 -1.38
CA MET A 86 6.32 -13.07 -2.46
C MET A 86 5.74 -13.82 -3.66
N ARG A 87 4.89 -14.83 -3.44
CA ARG A 87 4.17 -15.53 -4.52
C ARG A 87 3.21 -14.60 -5.27
N ALA A 88 2.45 -13.76 -4.56
CA ALA A 88 1.55 -12.79 -5.18
C ALA A 88 2.32 -11.76 -6.02
N VAL A 89 3.45 -11.27 -5.51
CA VAL A 89 4.37 -10.38 -6.25
C VAL A 89 4.89 -11.07 -7.50
N HIS A 90 5.39 -12.29 -7.37
CA HIS A 90 5.92 -13.06 -8.50
C HIS A 90 4.85 -13.30 -9.57
N GLN A 91 3.65 -13.73 -9.18
CA GLN A 91 2.54 -13.94 -10.11
C GLN A 91 2.19 -12.66 -10.87
N PHE A 92 2.07 -11.53 -10.15
CA PHE A 92 1.76 -10.25 -10.77
C PHE A 92 2.81 -9.84 -11.81
N LEU A 93 4.09 -10.14 -11.56
CA LEU A 93 5.19 -9.89 -12.51
C LEU A 93 5.12 -10.83 -13.73
N GLN A 94 4.82 -12.11 -13.53
CA GLN A 94 4.72 -13.09 -14.63
C GLN A 94 3.55 -12.82 -15.58
N ASP A 95 2.41 -12.35 -15.06
CA ASP A 95 1.24 -12.01 -15.88
C ASP A 95 1.51 -10.88 -16.90
N SER A 96 2.67 -10.22 -16.80
CA SER A 96 3.12 -9.18 -17.73
C SER A 96 3.84 -9.70 -18.98
N GLU A 97 4.37 -10.92 -18.97
CA GLU A 97 5.27 -11.42 -20.03
C GLU A 97 4.53 -12.06 -21.21
N VAL A 98 3.20 -12.05 -21.20
CA VAL A 98 2.36 -12.66 -22.25
C VAL A 98 1.69 -11.58 -23.09
N HIS A 99 2.40 -10.58 -23.63
CA HIS A 99 1.88 -9.68 -24.67
C HIS A 99 3.01 -9.26 -25.62
#